data_AF-A0A2E2AYS2-F1
#
_entry.id   AF-A0A2E2AYS2-F1
#
_cell.length_a   1.000
_cell.length_b   1.000
_cell.length_c   1.000
_cell.angle_alpha   90.00
_cell.angle_beta   90.00
_cell.angle_gamma   90.00
#
_symmetry.space_group_name_H-M   'P 1'
#
loop_
_entity.id
_entity.type
_entity.pdbx_description
1 polymer ?
#
loop_
_entity_poly.entity_id
_entity_poly.type
_entity_poly.pdbx_seq_one_letter_code
_entity_poly.pdbx_strand_id
1 'polypeptide(L)'
;MTEHPQQPAANDPRLNHAIDQWLDLHSVGVRPDQDTDEQVVDDMLSHLNDWSPEQASESLVDDTLAFIDQYEQDQRTSMMFESRRRLPSLPITMPEVAAIAAMLLMAISLGLPMLTRHRSDARRFACESNLATAGVAMGHYANDYNGIMPRGDARPGSAWWKVGGKAEQDVQSNSANLYLLAREHYINPRSLSCPNNENAPKDLSRDMHDWPEYNAVSYSYQNQYTPKAIKLNENHQLAVLADKNPLFYADRQALHHLADFDPNLPSTRHNRQGQNILLASGSVQWSRNPVVRGDNIWTVSGIDNYTGTETQRSTNDAFLVP
;
A
#
# COMPACT_ATOMS: atom_id res chain seq x y z
N MET A 1 -2.42 -54.90 -39.07
CA MET A 1 -3.26 -55.88 -38.34
C MET A 1 -2.78 -55.88 -36.90
N THR A 2 -3.46 -55.11 -36.06
CA THR A 2 -3.19 -55.03 -34.62
C THR A 2 -4.36 -55.73 -33.93
N GLU A 3 -4.13 -56.96 -33.46
CA GLU A 3 -5.10 -57.72 -32.69
C GLU A 3 -5.10 -57.23 -31.23
N HIS A 4 -6.30 -56.88 -30.76
CA HIS A 4 -6.59 -56.54 -29.37
C HIS A 4 -6.57 -57.82 -28.51
N PRO A 5 -5.98 -57.81 -27.29
CA PRO A 5 -6.16 -58.90 -26.35
C PRO A 5 -7.58 -58.89 -25.77
N GLN A 6 -8.25 -60.03 -25.82
CA GLN A 6 -9.56 -60.29 -25.25
C GLN A 6 -9.57 -60.06 -23.73
N GLN A 7 -10.54 -59.26 -23.27
CA GLN A 7 -10.95 -59.16 -21.87
C GLN A 7 -11.43 -60.54 -21.36
N PRO A 8 -10.97 -61.01 -20.18
CA PRO A 8 -11.58 -62.17 -19.54
C PRO A 8 -12.93 -61.76 -18.95
N ALA A 9 -14.01 -62.30 -19.53
CA ALA A 9 -15.32 -62.30 -18.92
C ALA A 9 -15.38 -63.38 -17.84
N ALA A 10 -15.60 -62.98 -16.60
CA ALA A 10 -16.16 -63.84 -15.57
C ALA A 10 -16.99 -62.98 -14.61
N ASN A 11 -18.13 -62.50 -15.12
CA ASN A 11 -19.31 -62.22 -14.30
C ASN A 11 -19.68 -63.54 -13.63
N ASP A 12 -19.19 -63.78 -12.41
CA ASP A 12 -19.72 -64.88 -11.60
C ASP A 12 -21.14 -64.48 -11.16
N PRO A 13 -22.19 -65.14 -11.67
CA PRO A 13 -23.56 -64.79 -11.34
C PRO A 13 -23.87 -64.95 -9.84
N ARG A 14 -23.06 -65.71 -9.09
CA ARG A 14 -23.19 -65.82 -7.63
C ARG A 14 -22.73 -64.54 -6.91
N LEU A 15 -21.68 -63.90 -7.43
CA LEU A 15 -21.16 -62.65 -6.87
C LEU A 15 -22.15 -61.50 -7.11
N ASN A 16 -22.73 -61.44 -8.32
CA ASN A 16 -23.72 -60.41 -8.65
C ASN A 16 -25.03 -60.61 -7.88
N HIS A 17 -25.47 -61.86 -7.68
CA HIS A 17 -26.65 -62.14 -6.84
C HIS A 17 -26.41 -61.79 -5.36
N ALA A 18 -25.20 -62.00 -4.84
CA ALA A 18 -24.86 -61.60 -3.47
C ALA A 18 -24.83 -60.07 -3.29
N ILE A 19 -24.37 -59.34 -4.31
CA ILE A 19 -24.33 -57.86 -4.31
C ILE A 19 -25.74 -57.26 -4.43
N ASP A 20 -26.60 -57.81 -5.28
CA ASP A 20 -27.99 -57.34 -5.43
C ASP A 20 -28.82 -57.63 -4.17
N GLN A 21 -28.64 -58.80 -3.53
CA GLN A 21 -29.31 -59.14 -2.28
C GLN A 21 -28.85 -58.26 -1.11
N TRP A 22 -27.59 -57.80 -1.13
CA TRP A 22 -27.03 -56.87 -0.15
C TRP A 22 -27.55 -55.43 -0.33
N LEU A 23 -27.73 -54.97 -1.57
CA LEU A 23 -28.31 -53.66 -1.89
C LEU A 23 -29.80 -53.57 -1.50
N ASP A 24 -30.57 -54.65 -1.70
CA ASP A 24 -31.99 -54.68 -1.32
C ASP A 24 -32.20 -54.67 0.21
N LEU A 25 -31.32 -55.33 0.98
CA LEU A 25 -31.38 -55.34 2.45
C LEU A 25 -31.09 -53.98 3.11
N HIS A 26 -30.40 -53.07 2.42
CA HIS A 26 -30.00 -51.76 2.95
C HIS A 26 -30.79 -50.57 2.39
N SER A 27 -31.89 -50.83 1.66
CA SER A 27 -32.73 -49.79 1.04
C SER A 27 -33.80 -49.19 1.96
N VAL A 28 -33.89 -49.59 3.24
CA VAL A 28 -34.83 -49.01 4.21
C VAL A 28 -34.06 -48.23 5.29
N GLY A 29 -34.22 -46.91 5.25
CA GLY A 29 -33.54 -45.95 6.13
C GLY A 29 -33.91 -46.08 7.61
N VAL A 30 -33.26 -47.00 8.31
CA VAL A 30 -33.14 -47.03 9.76
C VAL A 30 -31.69 -47.41 10.06
N ARG A 31 -30.90 -46.50 10.66
CA ARG A 31 -29.58 -46.83 11.20
C ARG A 31 -29.78 -47.64 12.49
N PRO A 32 -29.41 -48.94 12.55
CA PRO A 32 -29.25 -49.62 13.82
C PRO A 32 -27.87 -49.29 14.41
N ASP A 33 -27.72 -49.62 15.67
CA ASP A 33 -26.59 -49.37 16.57
C ASP A 33 -25.22 -49.80 16.01
N GLN A 34 -24.13 -49.10 16.36
CA GLN A 34 -22.77 -49.41 15.85
C GLN A 34 -22.23 -50.75 16.34
N ASP A 35 -22.79 -51.30 17.42
CA ASP A 35 -22.40 -52.60 17.98
C ASP A 35 -22.74 -53.80 17.06
N THR A 36 -23.66 -53.65 16.09
CA THR A 36 -24.02 -54.74 15.18
C THR A 36 -23.09 -54.90 13.98
N ASP A 37 -22.40 -53.84 13.53
CA ASP A 37 -21.51 -53.91 12.36
C ASP A 37 -20.19 -54.64 12.69
N GLU A 38 -19.63 -54.43 13.89
CA GLU A 38 -18.44 -55.18 14.35
C GLU A 38 -18.73 -56.67 14.46
N GLN A 39 -19.91 -57.06 14.96
CA GLN A 39 -20.28 -58.48 15.08
C GLN A 39 -20.43 -59.17 13.72
N VAL A 40 -20.94 -58.47 12.71
CA VAL A 40 -21.08 -59.02 11.35
C VAL A 40 -19.71 -59.17 10.67
N VAL A 41 -18.82 -58.19 10.84
CA VAL A 41 -17.46 -58.27 10.28
C VAL A 41 -16.65 -59.36 10.99
N ASP A 42 -16.77 -59.49 12.30
CA ASP A 42 -16.05 -60.52 13.07
C ASP A 42 -16.56 -61.93 12.75
N ASP A 43 -17.87 -62.10 12.54
CA ASP A 43 -18.47 -63.35 12.04
C ASP A 43 -17.97 -63.68 10.61
N MET A 44 -17.94 -62.70 9.70
CA MET A 44 -17.39 -62.90 8.35
C MET A 44 -15.89 -63.25 8.34
N LEU A 45 -15.09 -62.62 9.21
CA LEU A 45 -13.67 -62.91 9.33
C LEU A 45 -13.41 -64.25 10.03
N SER A 46 -14.33 -64.70 10.90
CA SER A 46 -14.23 -66.02 11.55
C SER A 46 -14.23 -67.17 10.53
N HIS A 47 -14.94 -67.01 9.41
CA HIS A 47 -14.92 -67.97 8.30
C HIS A 47 -13.56 -68.08 7.58
N LEU A 48 -12.71 -67.04 7.65
CA LEU A 48 -11.34 -67.09 7.12
C LEU A 48 -10.38 -67.79 8.09
N ASN A 49 -10.74 -67.91 9.37
CA ASN A 49 -9.88 -68.52 10.38
C ASN A 49 -9.80 -70.06 10.22
N ASP A 50 -10.84 -70.67 9.63
CA ASP A 50 -10.86 -72.09 9.24
C ASP A 50 -10.31 -72.34 7.83
N TRP A 51 -9.92 -71.28 7.09
CA TRP A 51 -9.31 -71.44 5.79
C TRP A 51 -7.83 -71.76 5.95
N SER A 52 -7.49 -73.05 5.88
CA SER A 52 -6.11 -73.51 5.81
C SER A 52 -5.68 -73.55 4.34
N PRO A 53 -4.92 -72.57 3.82
CA PRO A 53 -4.49 -72.60 2.44
C PRO A 53 -3.57 -73.80 2.21
N GLU A 54 -3.72 -74.43 1.04
CA GLU A 54 -2.83 -75.50 0.61
C GLU A 54 -1.40 -74.93 0.50
N GLN A 55 -0.43 -75.60 1.11
CA GLN A 55 0.97 -75.15 1.07
C GLN A 55 1.43 -75.15 -0.39
N ALA A 56 1.75 -73.97 -0.92
CA ALA A 56 2.32 -73.85 -2.25
C ALA A 56 3.60 -74.70 -2.34
N SER A 57 3.79 -75.38 -3.47
CA SER A 57 5.02 -76.17 -3.68
C SER A 57 6.25 -75.26 -3.59
N GLU A 58 7.32 -75.73 -2.95
CA GLU A 58 8.56 -74.94 -2.76
C GLU A 58 9.07 -74.33 -4.07
N SER A 59 8.90 -75.02 -5.20
CA SER A 59 9.28 -74.50 -6.53
C SER A 59 8.57 -73.21 -6.94
N LEU A 60 7.29 -73.04 -6.60
CA LEU A 60 6.53 -71.83 -6.92
C LEU A 60 6.96 -70.66 -6.05
N VAL A 61 7.32 -70.93 -4.79
CA VAL A 61 7.86 -69.92 -3.88
C VAL A 61 9.21 -69.44 -4.39
N ASP A 62 10.10 -70.35 -4.75
CA ASP A 62 11.43 -70.02 -5.28
C ASP A 62 11.35 -69.26 -6.61
N ASP A 63 10.48 -69.68 -7.54
CA ASP A 63 10.29 -69.00 -8.81
C ASP A 63 9.73 -67.57 -8.63
N THR A 64 8.82 -67.39 -7.66
CA THR A 64 8.23 -66.08 -7.37
C THR A 64 9.25 -65.15 -6.71
N LEU A 65 10.06 -65.67 -5.77
CA LEU A 65 11.12 -64.90 -5.13
C LEU A 65 12.20 -64.50 -6.15
N ALA A 66 12.59 -65.41 -7.04
CA ALA A 66 13.53 -65.12 -8.12
C ALA A 66 13.01 -64.03 -9.07
N PHE A 67 11.71 -64.07 -9.40
CA PHE A 67 11.07 -63.04 -10.22
C PHE A 67 11.05 -61.66 -9.54
N ILE A 68 10.74 -61.61 -8.24
CA ILE A 68 10.74 -60.36 -7.46
C ILE A 68 12.15 -59.77 -7.38
N ASP A 69 13.17 -60.59 -7.10
CA ASP A 69 14.57 -60.16 -7.05
C ASP A 69 15.02 -59.57 -8.38
N GLN A 70 14.64 -60.20 -9.50
CA GLN A 70 14.96 -59.72 -10.84
C GLN A 70 14.28 -58.38 -11.14
N TYR A 71 13.01 -58.22 -10.75
CA TYR A 71 12.27 -56.98 -10.90
C TYR A 71 12.85 -55.83 -10.06
N GLU A 72 13.28 -56.10 -8.83
CA GLU A 72 13.94 -55.09 -7.98
C GLU A 72 15.29 -54.65 -8.55
N GLN A 73 16.07 -55.56 -9.14
CA GLN A 73 17.36 -55.24 -9.75
C GLN A 73 17.19 -54.34 -10.98
N ASP A 74 16.19 -54.59 -11.82
CA ASP A 74 15.86 -53.75 -12.98
C ASP A 74 15.37 -52.35 -12.57
N GLN A 75 14.60 -52.25 -11.48
CA GLN A 75 14.18 -50.98 -10.88
C GLN A 75 15.38 -50.19 -10.32
N ARG A 76 16.29 -50.85 -9.59
CA ARG A 76 17.49 -50.19 -9.03
C ARG A 76 18.44 -49.69 -10.11
N THR A 77 18.62 -50.46 -11.19
CA THR A 77 19.50 -50.06 -12.30
C THR A 77 18.91 -48.90 -13.09
N SER A 78 17.61 -48.89 -13.35
CA SER A 78 16.94 -47.76 -14.02
C SER A 78 16.96 -46.46 -13.19
N MET A 79 16.79 -46.55 -11.87
CA MET A 79 16.87 -45.38 -10.98
C MET A 79 18.29 -44.78 -10.87
N MET A 80 19.36 -45.54 -11.13
CA MET A 80 20.73 -44.99 -11.12
C MET A 80 21.04 -44.14 -12.36
N PHE A 81 20.38 -44.38 -13.50
CA PHE A 81 20.67 -43.71 -14.77
C PHE A 81 19.95 -42.37 -14.99
N GLU A 82 18.99 -41.97 -14.15
CA GLU A 82 18.28 -40.68 -14.32
C GLU A 82 18.96 -39.46 -13.66
N SER A 83 20.06 -39.63 -12.92
CA SER A 83 20.54 -38.58 -12.01
C SER A 83 21.37 -37.43 -12.62
N ARG A 84 21.59 -37.34 -13.94
CA ARG A 84 22.32 -36.20 -14.54
C ARG A 84 21.83 -35.83 -15.95
N ARG A 85 20.65 -35.21 -16.04
CA ARG A 85 20.43 -34.23 -17.11
C ARG A 85 21.33 -33.02 -16.84
N ARG A 86 22.58 -33.07 -17.32
CA ARG A 86 23.42 -31.88 -17.40
C ARG A 86 22.70 -30.92 -18.33
N LEU A 87 22.29 -29.76 -17.80
CA LEU A 87 21.90 -28.63 -18.63
C LEU A 87 23.02 -28.41 -19.66
N PRO A 88 22.70 -28.21 -20.94
CA PRO A 88 23.73 -27.97 -21.95
C PRO A 88 24.56 -26.76 -21.52
N SER A 89 25.84 -26.99 -21.24
CA SER A 89 26.78 -25.92 -20.92
C SER A 89 27.03 -25.14 -22.20
N LEU A 90 26.49 -23.93 -22.31
CA LEU A 90 26.89 -23.00 -23.35
C LEU A 90 28.39 -22.70 -23.16
N PRO A 91 29.24 -22.86 -24.19
CA PRO A 91 30.66 -22.52 -24.08
C PRO A 91 30.80 -21.00 -24.10
N ILE A 92 30.67 -20.36 -22.94
CA ILE A 92 30.86 -18.91 -22.81
C ILE A 92 32.34 -18.62 -22.59
N THR A 93 32.91 -17.74 -23.40
CA THR A 93 34.29 -17.27 -23.27
C THR A 93 34.38 -16.01 -22.39
N MET A 94 35.54 -15.75 -21.78
CA MET A 94 35.74 -14.56 -20.93
C MET A 94 35.42 -13.23 -21.66
N PRO A 95 35.79 -13.04 -22.94
CA PRO A 95 35.40 -11.85 -23.70
C PRO A 95 33.88 -11.70 -23.89
N GLU A 96 33.13 -12.80 -24.04
CA GLU A 96 31.66 -12.77 -24.16
C GLU A 96 31.00 -12.35 -22.84
N VAL A 97 31.49 -12.87 -21.71
CA VAL A 97 31.05 -12.41 -20.38
C VAL A 97 31.32 -10.91 -20.23
N ALA A 98 32.51 -10.44 -20.63
CA ALA A 98 32.87 -9.02 -20.57
C ALA A 98 31.97 -8.16 -21.46
N ALA A 99 31.65 -8.62 -22.67
CA ALA A 99 30.75 -7.90 -23.59
C ALA A 99 29.32 -7.81 -23.04
N ILE A 100 28.78 -8.89 -22.47
CA ILE A 100 27.46 -8.90 -21.83
C ILE A 100 27.45 -7.97 -20.61
N ALA A 101 28.48 -8.03 -19.75
CA ALA A 101 28.60 -7.14 -18.61
C ALA A 101 28.67 -5.67 -19.03
N ALA A 102 29.44 -5.35 -20.08
CA ALA A 102 29.52 -4.00 -20.63
C ALA A 102 28.15 -3.49 -21.13
N MET A 103 27.40 -4.33 -21.87
CA MET A 103 26.05 -3.98 -22.32
C MET A 103 25.09 -3.75 -21.14
N LEU A 104 25.13 -4.60 -20.12
CA LEU A 104 24.32 -4.44 -18.91
C LEU A 104 24.68 -3.15 -18.15
N LEU A 105 25.97 -2.86 -17.99
CA LEU A 105 26.43 -1.62 -17.35
C LEU A 105 25.98 -0.38 -18.12
N MET A 106 26.04 -0.40 -19.46
CA MET A 106 25.51 0.69 -20.29
C MET A 106 23.99 0.85 -20.11
N ALA A 107 23.24 -0.26 -20.12
CA ALA A 107 21.80 -0.24 -19.93
C ALA A 107 21.40 0.31 -18.54
N ILE A 108 22.08 -0.12 -17.48
CA ILE A 108 21.84 0.35 -16.11
C ILE A 108 22.22 1.83 -15.97
N SER A 109 23.35 2.24 -16.54
CA SER A 109 23.84 3.63 -16.51
C SER A 109 22.82 4.61 -17.10
N LEU A 110 22.15 4.22 -18.19
CA LEU A 110 21.12 5.04 -18.83
C LEU A 110 19.72 4.85 -18.20
N GLY A 111 19.40 3.64 -17.72
CA GLY A 111 18.07 3.30 -17.21
C GLY A 111 17.76 3.87 -15.83
N LEU A 112 18.72 3.84 -14.90
CA LEU A 112 18.53 4.36 -13.53
C LEU A 112 18.14 5.84 -13.47
N PRO A 113 18.79 6.79 -14.17
CA PRO A 113 18.42 8.21 -14.10
C PRO A 113 17.02 8.49 -14.67
N MET A 114 16.54 7.67 -15.60
CA MET A 114 15.18 7.80 -16.13
C MET A 114 14.14 7.33 -15.09
N LEU A 115 14.38 6.18 -14.45
CA LEU A 115 13.51 5.66 -13.39
C LEU A 115 13.40 6.59 -12.18
N THR A 116 14.50 7.23 -11.76
CA THR A 116 14.49 8.17 -10.64
C THR A 116 13.70 9.44 -10.96
N ARG A 117 13.84 9.99 -12.17
CA ARG A 117 13.05 11.14 -12.65
C ARG A 117 11.55 10.84 -12.71
N HIS A 118 11.17 9.68 -13.27
CA HIS A 118 9.77 9.27 -13.32
C HIS A 118 9.16 9.13 -11.92
N ARG A 119 9.91 8.60 -10.95
CA ARG A 119 9.46 8.53 -9.56
C ARG A 119 9.28 9.91 -8.93
N SER A 120 10.19 10.85 -9.17
CA SER A 120 10.03 12.22 -8.65
C SER A 120 8.84 12.95 -9.25
N ASP A 121 8.60 12.79 -10.56
CA ASP A 121 7.42 13.37 -11.21
C ASP A 121 6.12 12.73 -10.71
N ALA A 122 6.09 11.40 -10.57
CA ALA A 122 4.93 10.69 -10.03
C ALA A 122 4.57 11.15 -8.62
N ARG A 123 5.58 11.34 -7.74
CA ARG A 123 5.33 11.86 -6.40
C ARG A 123 4.89 13.32 -6.41
N ARG A 124 5.40 14.15 -7.32
CA ARG A 124 4.91 15.53 -7.51
C ARG A 124 3.44 15.54 -7.91
N PHE A 125 3.04 14.75 -8.90
CA PHE A 125 1.64 14.64 -9.34
C PHE A 125 0.73 14.07 -8.24
N ALA A 126 1.24 13.17 -7.39
CA ALA A 126 0.50 12.71 -6.23
C ALA A 126 0.28 13.82 -5.19
N CYS A 127 1.29 14.68 -4.92
CA CYS A 127 1.10 15.86 -4.05
C CYS A 127 0.09 16.84 -4.68
N GLU A 128 0.15 17.08 -5.99
CA GLU A 128 -0.81 17.91 -6.73
C GLU A 128 -2.25 17.38 -6.60
N SER A 129 -2.45 16.07 -6.80
CA SER A 129 -3.76 15.41 -6.64
C SER A 129 -4.29 15.50 -5.21
N ASN A 130 -3.41 15.41 -4.21
CA ASN A 130 -3.74 15.61 -2.81
C ASN A 130 -4.20 17.05 -2.53
N LEU A 131 -3.53 18.08 -3.09
CA LEU A 131 -3.99 19.47 -3.00
C LEU A 131 -5.36 19.65 -3.68
N ALA A 132 -5.58 19.05 -4.85
CA ALA A 132 -6.86 19.15 -5.54
C ALA A 132 -8.00 18.52 -4.70
N THR A 133 -7.72 17.38 -4.06
CA THR A 133 -8.65 16.73 -3.12
C THR A 133 -8.93 17.63 -1.91
N ALA A 134 -7.89 18.30 -1.38
CA ALA A 134 -8.05 19.27 -0.31
C ALA A 134 -8.90 20.49 -0.74
N GLY A 135 -8.74 20.97 -1.99
CA GLY A 135 -9.57 22.05 -2.54
C GLY A 135 -11.05 21.68 -2.63
N VAL A 136 -11.37 20.47 -3.08
CA VAL A 136 -12.76 19.96 -3.06
C VAL A 136 -13.30 19.89 -1.63
N ALA A 137 -12.52 19.36 -0.68
CA ALA A 137 -12.91 19.29 0.73
C ALA A 137 -13.11 20.68 1.36
N MET A 138 -12.24 21.65 1.06
CA MET A 138 -12.41 23.05 1.46
C MET A 138 -13.69 23.66 0.88
N GLY A 139 -14.03 23.33 -0.36
CA GLY A 139 -15.29 23.77 -0.98
C GLY A 139 -16.51 23.23 -0.24
N HIS A 140 -16.53 21.95 0.11
CA HIS A 140 -17.60 21.36 0.91
C HIS A 140 -17.70 21.97 2.31
N TYR A 141 -16.57 22.13 3.00
CA TYR A 141 -16.53 22.81 4.29
C TYR A 141 -17.08 24.25 4.16
N ALA A 142 -16.60 25.02 3.18
CA ALA A 142 -17.06 26.38 2.97
C ALA A 142 -18.56 26.44 2.69
N ASN A 143 -19.13 25.47 1.97
CA ASN A 143 -20.58 25.39 1.74
C ASN A 143 -21.37 25.25 3.05
N ASP A 144 -20.85 24.46 3.99
CA ASP A 144 -21.53 24.19 5.27
C ASP A 144 -21.29 25.32 6.30
N TYR A 145 -20.19 26.05 6.18
CA TYR A 145 -19.75 27.09 7.11
C TYR A 145 -19.80 28.52 6.53
N ASN A 146 -20.84 28.87 5.76
CA ASN A 146 -21.09 30.23 5.24
C ASN A 146 -19.96 30.84 4.41
N GLY A 147 -19.27 30.02 3.64
CA GLY A 147 -18.15 30.37 2.77
C GLY A 147 -16.80 30.45 3.48
N ILE A 148 -16.76 30.29 4.81
CA ILE A 148 -15.54 30.45 5.61
C ILE A 148 -14.60 29.26 5.38
N MET A 149 -13.32 29.56 5.22
CA MET A 149 -12.27 28.54 5.17
C MET A 149 -12.09 27.81 6.52
N PRO A 150 -11.60 26.56 6.54
CA PRO A 150 -11.34 25.81 7.78
C PRO A 150 -10.59 26.63 8.82
N ARG A 151 -11.24 26.94 9.94
CA ARG A 151 -10.74 27.83 10.98
C ARG A 151 -11.32 27.45 12.34
N GLY A 152 -10.46 27.13 13.30
CA GLY A 152 -10.81 26.92 14.70
C GLY A 152 -10.81 28.23 15.50
N ASP A 153 -10.60 28.16 16.81
CA ASP A 153 -10.43 29.34 17.69
C ASP A 153 -9.04 29.99 17.50
N ALA A 154 -8.74 30.39 16.27
CA ALA A 154 -7.52 31.11 15.88
C ALA A 154 -7.72 32.62 16.08
N ARG A 155 -6.91 33.21 16.96
CA ARG A 155 -7.02 34.63 17.36
C ARG A 155 -5.84 35.44 16.84
N PRO A 156 -6.07 36.67 16.34
CA PRO A 156 -4.97 37.54 15.92
C PRO A 156 -3.94 37.73 17.03
N GLY A 157 -2.66 37.61 16.68
CA GLY A 157 -1.54 37.72 17.63
C GLY A 157 -1.21 36.43 18.39
N SER A 158 -2.04 35.38 18.32
CA SER A 158 -1.65 34.05 18.80
C SER A 158 -0.58 33.44 17.87
N ALA A 159 0.22 32.51 18.42
CA ALA A 159 1.21 31.79 17.63
C ALA A 159 0.54 30.91 16.58
N TRP A 160 1.08 30.81 15.37
CA TRP A 160 0.54 29.95 14.31
C TRP A 160 1.36 28.68 14.05
N TRP A 161 2.43 28.43 14.80
CA TRP A 161 3.45 27.40 14.48
C TRP A 161 3.56 26.24 15.48
N LYS A 162 2.83 26.25 16.59
CA LYS A 162 2.96 25.25 17.68
C LYS A 162 2.19 23.96 17.36
N VAL A 163 2.66 23.27 16.32
CA VAL A 163 2.09 22.01 15.82
C VAL A 163 2.09 20.93 16.89
N GLY A 164 1.03 20.12 16.93
CA GLY A 164 0.86 19.01 17.88
C GLY A 164 0.19 19.40 19.18
N GLY A 165 -0.25 20.66 19.31
CA GLY A 165 -1.13 21.10 20.39
C GLY A 165 -2.47 20.37 20.36
N LYS A 166 -3.01 20.03 21.54
CA LYS A 166 -4.32 19.38 21.71
C LYS A 166 -5.43 20.37 22.13
N ALA A 167 -5.13 21.66 22.13
CA ALA A 167 -6.04 22.68 22.61
C ALA A 167 -7.11 22.98 21.55
N GLU A 168 -8.37 22.86 21.95
CA GLU A 168 -9.55 23.26 21.14
C GLU A 168 -9.79 24.78 21.16
N GLN A 169 -9.39 25.41 22.27
CA GLN A 169 -9.49 26.85 22.50
C GLN A 169 -8.09 27.45 22.38
N ASP A 170 -8.02 28.69 21.87
CA ASP A 170 -6.75 29.35 21.55
C ASP A 170 -5.83 28.40 20.75
N VAL A 171 -6.31 27.96 19.58
CA VAL A 171 -5.52 27.13 18.68
C VAL A 171 -4.24 27.91 18.34
N GLN A 172 -3.06 27.30 18.54
CA GLN A 172 -1.76 27.95 18.31
C GLN A 172 -0.94 27.31 17.16
N SER A 173 -1.64 26.56 16.30
CA SER A 173 -1.10 25.88 15.12
C SER A 173 -1.99 26.16 13.90
N ASN A 174 -1.44 26.65 12.80
CA ASN A 174 -2.23 26.88 11.59
C ASN A 174 -2.56 25.57 10.88
N SER A 175 -1.69 24.56 10.97
CA SER A 175 -1.97 23.22 10.48
C SER A 175 -3.20 22.60 11.17
N ALA A 176 -3.43 22.87 12.45
CA ALA A 176 -4.64 22.40 13.14
C ALA A 176 -5.94 22.95 12.51
N ASN A 177 -5.93 24.18 11.99
CA ASN A 177 -7.07 24.74 11.25
C ASN A 177 -7.33 23.97 9.94
N LEU A 178 -6.26 23.59 9.22
CA LEU A 178 -6.39 22.74 8.04
C LEU A 178 -6.87 21.32 8.42
N TYR A 179 -6.40 20.79 9.55
CA TYR A 179 -6.73 19.45 10.03
C TYR A 179 -8.22 19.30 10.42
N LEU A 180 -8.94 20.41 10.62
CA LEU A 180 -10.40 20.40 10.77
C LEU A 180 -11.11 19.69 9.61
N LEU A 181 -10.61 19.81 8.38
CA LEU A 181 -11.17 19.07 7.24
C LEU A 181 -11.19 17.56 7.49
N ALA A 182 -10.18 17.05 8.19
CA ALA A 182 -10.06 15.63 8.48
C ALA A 182 -10.95 15.21 9.66
N ARG A 183 -10.95 16.02 10.72
CA ARG A 183 -11.77 15.84 11.94
C ARG A 183 -13.26 15.89 11.65
N GLU A 184 -13.69 16.84 10.83
CA GLU A 184 -15.08 17.03 10.41
C GLU A 184 -15.45 16.14 9.20
N HIS A 185 -14.64 15.12 8.90
CA HIS A 185 -14.91 14.09 7.90
C HIS A 185 -14.98 14.54 6.43
N TYR A 186 -14.59 15.77 6.08
CA TYR A 186 -14.53 16.26 4.69
C TYR A 186 -13.43 15.62 3.84
N ILE A 187 -12.34 15.15 4.48
CA ILE A 187 -11.22 14.53 3.77
C ILE A 187 -10.69 13.27 4.48
N ASN A 188 -9.98 12.42 3.74
CA ASN A 188 -9.11 11.43 4.34
C ASN A 188 -7.83 12.11 4.84
N PRO A 189 -7.43 11.97 6.12
CA PRO A 189 -6.21 12.61 6.63
C PRO A 189 -4.95 12.32 5.80
N ARG A 190 -4.86 11.15 5.17
CA ARG A 190 -3.73 10.78 4.30
C ARG A 190 -3.60 11.67 3.06
N SER A 191 -4.69 12.25 2.57
CA SER A 191 -4.68 13.20 1.46
C SER A 191 -4.11 14.57 1.86
N LEU A 192 -3.92 14.84 3.15
CA LEU A 192 -3.22 16.04 3.64
C LEU A 192 -1.69 15.80 3.79
N SER A 193 -1.17 14.71 3.24
CA SER A 193 0.26 14.38 3.28
C SER A 193 0.86 14.27 1.88
N CYS A 194 1.97 14.97 1.64
CA CYS A 194 2.71 14.86 0.38
C CYS A 194 3.63 13.64 0.45
N PRO A 195 3.62 12.73 -0.56
CA PRO A 195 4.52 11.57 -0.58
C PRO A 195 6.03 11.88 -0.54
N ASN A 196 6.43 13.13 -0.77
CA ASN A 196 7.82 13.58 -0.60
C ASN A 196 8.15 14.04 0.83
N ASN A 197 7.19 14.04 1.75
CA ASN A 197 7.43 14.34 3.16
C ASN A 197 7.68 13.05 3.94
N GLU A 198 8.95 12.75 4.20
CA GLU A 198 9.35 11.54 4.96
C GLU A 198 8.90 11.59 6.43
N ASN A 199 8.65 12.78 6.97
CA ASN A 199 8.16 12.96 8.34
C ASN A 199 6.63 12.85 8.44
N ALA A 200 5.90 12.75 7.31
CA ALA A 200 4.44 12.61 7.35
C ALA A 200 4.04 11.23 7.92
N PRO A 201 3.22 11.17 8.97
CA PRO A 201 2.78 9.92 9.56
C PRO A 201 1.94 9.10 8.56
N LYS A 202 2.10 7.78 8.60
CA LYS A 202 1.31 6.87 7.74
C LYS A 202 -0.09 6.61 8.30
N ASP A 203 -0.24 6.83 9.60
CA ASP A 203 -1.39 6.52 10.46
C ASP A 203 -2.10 7.80 10.96
N LEU A 204 -2.14 8.85 10.13
CA LEU A 204 -2.95 10.03 10.43
C LEU A 204 -4.43 9.62 10.62
N SER A 205 -4.95 9.82 11.84
CA SER A 205 -6.35 9.57 12.22
C SER A 205 -7.15 10.86 12.37
N ARG A 206 -8.46 10.76 12.18
CA ARG A 206 -9.43 11.86 12.38
C ARG A 206 -9.59 12.27 13.84
N ASP A 207 -9.22 11.40 14.78
CA ASP A 207 -9.31 11.68 16.23
C ASP A 207 -8.20 12.63 16.72
N MET A 208 -7.21 12.90 15.88
CA MET A 208 -6.13 13.83 16.22
C MET A 208 -6.58 15.28 16.01
N HIS A 209 -6.01 16.18 16.80
CA HIS A 209 -6.26 17.61 16.64
C HIS A 209 -5.43 18.25 15.54
N ASP A 210 -4.23 17.70 15.30
CA ASP A 210 -3.19 18.26 14.46
C ASP A 210 -2.18 17.16 14.08
N TRP A 211 -1.19 17.49 13.24
CA TRP A 211 0.00 16.67 13.05
C TRP A 211 0.80 16.53 14.36
N PRO A 212 1.53 15.41 14.55
CA PRO A 212 2.25 15.17 15.80
C PRO A 212 3.42 16.14 16.06
N GLU A 213 4.00 16.70 14.99
CA GLU A 213 5.12 17.63 15.07
C GLU A 213 5.20 18.52 13.83
N TYR A 214 5.93 19.63 13.94
CA TYR A 214 6.05 20.62 12.87
C TYR A 214 6.54 20.02 11.54
N ASN A 215 7.53 19.12 11.56
CA ASN A 215 8.11 18.53 10.35
C ASN A 215 7.15 17.58 9.62
N ALA A 216 6.20 16.99 10.34
CA ALA A 216 5.17 16.11 9.81
C ALA A 216 4.17 16.84 8.90
N VAL A 217 4.03 18.16 9.05
CA VAL A 217 3.16 18.97 8.18
C VAL A 217 3.72 19.01 6.76
N SER A 218 2.87 18.71 5.78
CA SER A 218 3.28 18.63 4.36
C SER A 218 3.02 19.92 3.58
N TYR A 219 2.02 20.69 3.99
CA TYR A 219 1.48 21.83 3.26
C TYR A 219 1.44 23.07 4.14
N SER A 220 1.65 24.24 3.56
CA SER A 220 1.41 25.52 4.22
C SER A 220 0.06 26.05 3.81
N TYR A 221 -0.72 26.44 4.81
CA TYR A 221 -2.10 26.85 4.68
C TYR A 221 -2.22 28.36 4.83
N GLN A 222 -3.18 29.00 4.15
CA GLN A 222 -3.46 30.41 4.35
C GLN A 222 -3.65 30.68 5.85
N ASN A 223 -2.94 31.66 6.37
CA ASN A 223 -2.96 32.01 7.78
C ASN A 223 -4.37 32.43 8.22
N GLN A 224 -4.95 31.68 9.17
CA GLN A 224 -6.30 31.93 9.70
C GLN A 224 -6.33 32.84 10.94
N TYR A 225 -5.19 33.31 11.43
CA TYR A 225 -5.06 34.17 12.61
C TYR A 225 -5.37 35.64 12.30
N THR A 226 -6.44 35.85 11.52
CA THR A 226 -6.90 37.15 11.05
C THR A 226 -8.05 37.68 11.89
N PRO A 227 -8.23 39.02 11.99
CA PRO A 227 -9.37 39.61 12.70
C PRO A 227 -10.74 39.22 12.10
N LYS A 228 -10.78 38.95 10.79
CA LYS A 228 -11.98 38.52 10.07
C LYS A 228 -11.74 37.18 9.40
N ALA A 229 -12.71 36.27 9.52
CA ALA A 229 -12.68 34.99 8.81
C ALA A 229 -12.53 35.21 7.30
N ILE A 230 -11.63 34.45 6.68
CA ILE A 230 -11.41 34.52 5.24
C ILE A 230 -12.43 33.61 4.58
N LYS A 231 -13.12 34.13 3.58
CA LYS A 231 -14.07 33.34 2.81
C LYS A 231 -13.44 32.82 1.52
N LEU A 232 -13.65 31.54 1.25
CA LEU A 232 -13.13 30.87 0.05
C LEU A 232 -13.71 31.47 -1.24
N ASN A 233 -14.94 32.00 -1.19
CA ASN A 233 -15.66 32.54 -2.35
C ASN A 233 -15.48 34.05 -2.58
N GLU A 234 -14.71 34.77 -1.76
CA GLU A 234 -14.50 36.21 -1.94
C GLU A 234 -13.42 36.53 -2.98
N ASN A 235 -12.34 35.74 -3.02
CA ASN A 235 -11.25 35.91 -3.98
C ASN A 235 -10.79 34.55 -4.52
N HIS A 236 -11.33 34.17 -5.68
CA HIS A 236 -11.02 32.88 -6.32
C HIS A 236 -9.55 32.73 -6.77
N GLN A 237 -8.77 33.81 -6.74
CA GLN A 237 -7.36 33.81 -7.12
C GLN A 237 -6.41 33.79 -5.91
N LEU A 238 -6.95 33.84 -4.69
CA LEU A 238 -6.15 33.73 -3.47
C LEU A 238 -5.50 32.35 -3.40
N ALA A 239 -4.19 32.30 -3.15
CA ALA A 239 -3.52 31.05 -2.80
C ALA A 239 -3.98 30.62 -1.40
N VAL A 240 -4.49 29.39 -1.28
CA VAL A 240 -5.06 28.90 0.00
C VAL A 240 -4.25 27.78 0.61
N LEU A 241 -3.55 26.99 -0.20
CA LEU A 241 -2.72 25.88 0.26
C LEU A 241 -1.57 25.68 -0.73
N ALA A 242 -0.39 25.32 -0.25
CA ALA A 242 0.75 25.02 -1.11
C ALA A 242 1.69 24.01 -0.45
N ASP A 243 2.64 23.43 -1.19
CA ASP A 243 3.73 22.67 -0.58
C ASP A 243 4.46 23.53 0.47
N LYS A 244 4.88 22.90 1.57
CA LYS A 244 5.34 23.60 2.78
C LYS A 244 6.31 24.76 2.49
N ASN A 245 6.01 25.91 3.11
CA ASN A 245 6.81 27.12 3.11
C ASN A 245 8.22 26.83 3.66
N PRO A 246 9.28 27.06 2.87
CA PRO A 246 10.64 26.71 3.25
C PRO A 246 11.33 27.75 4.15
N LEU A 247 10.73 28.93 4.37
CA LEU A 247 11.35 30.02 5.12
C LEU A 247 11.27 29.83 6.64
N PHE A 248 10.44 28.89 7.10
CA PHE A 248 10.17 28.68 8.52
C PHE A 248 10.46 27.24 8.95
N TYR A 249 11.16 27.09 10.07
CA TYR A 249 11.19 25.85 10.82
C TYR A 249 10.94 26.12 12.29
N ALA A 250 10.35 25.16 12.98
CA ALA A 250 10.12 25.27 14.42
C ALA A 250 10.71 24.08 15.15
N ASP A 251 11.23 24.34 16.34
CA ASP A 251 11.52 23.32 17.34
C ASP A 251 10.48 23.39 18.46
N ARG A 252 10.72 22.71 19.60
CA ARG A 252 9.78 22.69 20.73
C ARG A 252 9.69 24.03 21.48
N GLN A 253 10.60 24.96 21.25
CA GLN A 253 10.77 26.20 22.01
C GLN A 253 10.47 27.45 21.18
N ALA A 254 10.88 27.48 19.91
CA ALA A 254 10.79 28.67 19.07
C ALA A 254 10.51 28.36 17.59
N LEU A 255 9.93 29.36 16.94
CA LEU A 255 9.93 29.49 15.49
C LEU A 255 11.22 30.17 15.04
N HIS A 256 11.80 29.66 13.97
CA HIS A 256 12.97 30.23 13.32
C HIS A 256 12.62 30.64 11.90
N HIS A 257 12.88 31.91 11.60
CA HIS A 257 12.78 32.46 10.24
C HIS A 257 14.17 32.48 9.59
N LEU A 258 14.27 31.91 8.40
CA LEU A 258 15.49 31.89 7.60
C LEU A 258 15.67 33.22 6.83
N ALA A 259 15.81 34.32 7.56
CA ALA A 259 15.83 35.69 7.01
C ALA A 259 16.96 35.96 5.99
N ASP A 260 18.09 35.26 6.11
CA ASP A 260 19.24 35.41 5.21
C ASP A 260 19.05 34.72 3.84
N PHE A 261 17.97 33.96 3.67
CA PHE A 261 17.68 33.24 2.45
C PHE A 261 16.78 34.05 1.50
N ASP A 262 16.84 33.74 0.20
CA ASP A 262 15.97 34.34 -0.80
C ASP A 262 14.48 34.11 -0.46
N PRO A 263 13.66 35.17 -0.30
CA PRO A 263 12.24 35.03 0.01
C PRO A 263 11.43 34.33 -1.10
N ASN A 264 11.98 34.23 -2.32
CA ASN A 264 11.37 33.51 -3.44
C ASN A 264 11.76 32.04 -3.50
N LEU A 265 12.33 31.48 -2.43
CA LEU A 265 12.72 30.09 -2.41
C LEU A 265 11.53 29.13 -2.64
N PRO A 266 11.70 28.16 -3.56
CA PRO A 266 10.73 27.10 -3.73
C PRO A 266 10.70 26.15 -2.53
N SER A 267 9.59 25.42 -2.39
CA SER A 267 9.45 24.43 -1.32
C SER A 267 10.57 23.38 -1.36
N THR A 268 11.02 22.95 -0.18
CA THR A 268 11.99 21.85 -0.05
C THR A 268 11.38 20.49 -0.39
N ARG A 269 10.04 20.37 -0.42
CA ARG A 269 9.33 19.10 -0.71
C ARG A 269 9.66 18.54 -2.09
N HIS A 270 10.08 19.36 -3.04
CA HIS A 270 10.43 18.92 -4.39
C HIS A 270 11.85 19.35 -4.79
N ASN A 271 12.82 19.20 -3.87
CA ASN A 271 14.23 19.50 -4.11
C ASN A 271 14.46 20.94 -4.63
N ARG A 272 13.64 21.89 -4.15
CA ARG A 272 13.65 23.30 -4.59
C ARG A 272 13.40 23.52 -6.09
N GLN A 273 12.77 22.56 -6.78
CA GLN A 273 12.42 22.73 -8.20
C GLN A 273 11.14 23.54 -8.41
N GLY A 274 10.32 23.66 -7.36
CA GLY A 274 9.01 24.30 -7.40
C GLY A 274 8.10 23.81 -6.28
N GLN A 275 6.83 24.19 -6.39
CA GLN A 275 5.76 23.82 -5.48
C GLN A 275 4.41 23.79 -6.21
N ASN A 276 3.53 22.93 -5.73
CA ASN A 276 2.12 22.98 -6.02
C ASN A 276 1.46 24.07 -5.19
N ILE A 277 0.58 24.84 -5.82
CA ILE A 277 -0.19 25.92 -5.21
C ILE A 277 -1.65 25.72 -5.58
N LEU A 278 -2.50 25.57 -4.57
CA LEU A 278 -3.96 25.54 -4.69
C LEU A 278 -4.50 26.96 -4.54
N LEU A 279 -5.30 27.38 -5.51
CA LEU A 279 -6.06 28.62 -5.44
C LEU A 279 -7.46 28.37 -4.90
N ALA A 280 -8.09 29.41 -4.36
CA ALA A 280 -9.46 29.36 -3.84
C ALA A 280 -10.51 28.96 -4.91
N SER A 281 -10.21 29.11 -6.20
CA SER A 281 -11.00 28.57 -7.31
C SER A 281 -11.05 27.04 -7.36
N GLY A 282 -10.18 26.35 -6.61
CA GLY A 282 -9.97 24.91 -6.67
C GLY A 282 -8.88 24.46 -7.66
N SER A 283 -8.33 25.37 -8.47
CA SER A 283 -7.25 25.01 -9.40
C SER A 283 -5.92 24.84 -8.66
N VAL A 284 -5.21 23.76 -8.97
CA VAL A 284 -3.82 23.54 -8.53
C VAL A 284 -2.89 23.87 -9.68
N GLN A 285 -1.80 24.57 -9.39
CA GLN A 285 -0.76 24.88 -10.37
C GLN A 285 0.62 24.58 -9.81
N TRP A 286 1.52 24.10 -10.69
CA TRP A 286 2.94 24.01 -10.39
C TRP A 286 3.62 25.35 -10.66
N SER A 287 4.33 25.89 -9.67
CA SER A 287 5.15 27.09 -9.83
C SER A 287 6.60 26.85 -9.41
N ARG A 288 7.54 27.50 -10.10
CA ARG A 288 8.98 27.46 -9.76
C ARG A 288 9.39 28.55 -8.77
N ASN A 289 8.46 29.41 -8.36
CA ASN A 289 8.66 30.45 -7.37
C ASN A 289 7.34 30.67 -6.60
N PRO A 290 7.36 31.29 -5.41
CA PRO A 290 6.16 31.52 -4.60
C PRO A 290 5.37 32.75 -5.02
N VAL A 291 5.61 33.29 -6.22
CA VAL A 291 4.91 34.50 -6.66
C VAL A 291 3.66 34.12 -7.44
N VAL A 292 2.49 34.45 -6.89
CA VAL A 292 1.20 34.31 -7.55
C VAL A 292 0.66 35.71 -7.83
N ARG A 293 0.55 36.07 -9.12
CA ARG A 293 0.05 37.39 -9.58
C ARG A 293 0.81 38.59 -8.98
N GLY A 294 2.11 38.44 -8.73
CA GLY A 294 2.96 39.49 -8.16
C GLY A 294 2.97 39.53 -6.63
N ASP A 295 2.22 38.66 -5.97
CA ASP A 295 2.21 38.50 -4.52
C ASP A 295 3.02 37.26 -4.10
N ASN A 296 3.89 37.38 -3.09
CA ASN A 296 4.69 36.27 -2.60
C ASN A 296 3.92 35.54 -1.49
N ILE A 297 3.52 34.30 -1.77
CA ILE A 297 2.67 33.52 -0.86
C ILE A 297 3.35 33.15 0.47
N TRP A 298 4.68 33.32 0.62
CA TRP A 298 5.43 32.98 1.83
C TRP A 298 5.62 34.12 2.82
N THR A 299 5.56 35.37 2.36
CA THR A 299 5.98 36.53 3.15
C THR A 299 4.95 37.65 3.07
N VAL A 300 4.74 38.34 4.18
CA VAL A 300 3.92 39.55 4.22
C VAL A 300 4.79 40.76 3.84
N SER A 301 4.28 41.59 2.92
CA SER A 301 4.96 42.83 2.53
C SER A 301 5.28 43.70 3.77
N GLY A 302 6.52 44.22 3.84
CA GLY A 302 6.98 45.11 4.91
C GLY A 302 7.20 44.44 6.26
N ILE A 303 7.26 43.11 6.31
CA ILE A 303 7.69 42.35 7.48
C ILE A 303 8.96 41.58 7.13
N ASP A 304 10.06 41.96 7.78
CA ASP A 304 11.37 41.32 7.59
C ASP A 304 11.70 40.32 8.72
N ASN A 305 11.14 40.54 9.91
CA ASN A 305 11.35 39.71 11.09
C ASN A 305 10.04 39.06 11.51
N TYR A 306 10.01 37.73 11.49
CA TYR A 306 8.85 36.93 11.88
C TYR A 306 9.10 36.29 13.25
N THR A 307 8.12 36.44 14.13
CA THR A 307 8.05 35.90 15.49
C THR A 307 7.01 34.77 15.59
N GLY A 308 6.23 34.55 14.54
CA GLY A 308 5.24 33.49 14.49
C GLY A 308 3.85 33.91 14.92
N THR A 309 3.58 35.22 14.97
CA THR A 309 2.28 35.82 15.34
C THR A 309 1.78 36.80 14.28
N GLU A 310 2.52 36.97 13.19
CA GLU A 310 2.20 37.89 12.12
C GLU A 310 0.90 37.48 11.40
N THR A 311 0.19 38.47 10.87
CA THR A 311 -1.00 38.29 10.03
C THR A 311 -0.79 39.02 8.71
N GLN A 312 -1.41 38.51 7.65
CA GLN A 312 -1.49 39.18 6.36
C GLN A 312 -2.17 40.56 6.48
N ARG A 313 -1.85 41.47 5.56
CA ARG A 313 -2.34 42.86 5.59
C ARG A 313 -3.84 42.98 5.30
N SER A 314 -4.39 42.02 4.56
CA SER A 314 -5.81 41.98 4.20
C SER A 314 -6.29 40.56 3.97
N THR A 315 -7.60 40.33 3.88
CA THR A 315 -8.16 39.00 3.56
C THR A 315 -7.85 38.54 2.13
N ASN A 316 -7.36 39.43 1.26
CA ASN A 316 -6.96 39.15 -0.12
C ASN A 316 -5.45 38.95 -0.30
N ASP A 317 -4.67 39.09 0.78
CA ASP A 317 -3.21 39.00 0.79
C ASP A 317 -2.81 37.56 1.17
N ALA A 318 -2.05 36.90 0.29
CA ALA A 318 -1.68 35.51 0.51
C ALA A 318 -0.58 35.44 1.56
N PHE A 319 -0.77 34.62 2.59
CA PHE A 319 0.28 34.34 3.57
C PHE A 319 0.12 32.92 4.06
N LEU A 320 0.86 32.02 3.43
CA LEU A 320 0.77 30.59 3.67
C LEU A 320 1.86 30.20 4.66
N VAL A 321 1.43 29.78 5.83
CA VAL A 321 2.28 29.33 6.93
C VAL A 321 2.01 27.87 7.24
N PRO A 322 3.02 27.11 7.67
CA PRO A 322 2.88 25.68 8.03
C PRO A 322 1.76 25.39 9.00
#